data_AF-A0A923L5H5-F1
#
_entry.id   AF-A0A923L5H5-F1
#
_cell.length_a   1.000
_cell.length_b   1.000
_cell.length_c   1.000
_cell.angle_alpha   90.00
_cell.angle_beta   90.00
_cell.angle_gamma   90.00
#
_symmetry.space_group_name_H-M   'P 1'
#
loop_
_entity.id
_entity.type
_entity.pdbx_description
1 polymer ?
#
loop_
_entity_poly.entity_id
_entity_poly.type
_entity_poly.pdbx_seq_one_letter_code
_entity_poly.pdbx_strand_id
1 'polypeptide(L)' 'MSYVKSGLAFLGFLITGMGIGLFFHNMEAGGTVGFGLGILSIVLLRKDN' A
#
# COMPACT_ATOMS: atom_id res chain seq x y z
N MET A 1 3.36 2.10 19.39
CA MET A 1 2.02 1.86 18.82
C MET A 1 1.85 2.37 17.37
N SER A 2 2.55 3.42 16.93
CA SER A 2 2.39 4.01 15.58
C SER A 2 2.92 3.14 14.41
N TYR A 3 3.99 2.37 14.61
CA TYR A 3 4.58 1.50 13.58
C TYR A 3 3.66 0.36 13.13
N VAL A 4 2.90 -0.23 14.07
CA VAL A 4 1.96 -1.33 13.77
C VAL A 4 0.82 -0.81 12.89
N LYS A 5 0.28 0.38 13.19
CA LYS A 5 -0.75 1.03 12.36
C LYS A 5 -0.23 1.34 10.96
N SER A 6 0.99 1.87 10.85
CA SER A 6 1.60 2.21 9.55
C SER A 6 1.89 0.95 8.72
N GLY A 7 2.36 -0.12 9.34
CA GLY A 7 2.59 -1.42 8.68
C GLY A 7 1.29 -2.10 8.24
N LEU A 8 0.23 -2.01 9.05
CA LEU A 8 -1.08 -2.55 8.69
C LEU A 8 -1.72 -1.77 7.52
N ALA A 9 -1.59 -0.45 7.52
CA ALA A 9 -2.04 0.41 6.42
C ALA A 9 -1.27 0.10 5.11
N PHE A 10 0.05 -0.10 5.22
CA PHE A 10 0.88 -0.51 4.08
C PHE A 10 0.45 -1.85 3.49
N LEU A 11 0.26 -2.87 4.33
CA LEU A 11 -0.20 -4.19 3.90
C LEU A 11 -1.59 -4.12 3.26
N GLY A 12 -2.49 -3.31 3.82
CA GLY A 12 -3.82 -3.07 3.24
C GLY A 12 -3.73 -2.51 1.82
N PHE A 13 -2.95 -1.44 1.61
CA PHE A 13 -2.74 -0.86 0.29
C PHE A 13 -2.04 -1.79 -0.70
N LEU A 14 -1.08 -2.59 -0.21
CA LEU A 14 -0.37 -3.57 -1.03
C LEU A 14 -1.32 -4.67 -1.53
N ILE A 15 -2.16 -5.21 -0.64
CA ILE A 15 -3.16 -6.24 -0.99
C ILE A 15 -4.21 -5.67 -1.93
N THR A 16 -4.68 -4.44 -1.68
CA THR A 16 -5.63 -3.75 -2.58
C THR A 16 -5.04 -3.54 -3.97
N GLY A 17 -3.82 -3.02 -4.08
CA GLY A 17 -3.16 -2.84 -5.38
C GLY A 17 -2.92 -4.16 -6.10
N MET A 18 -2.52 -5.20 -5.37
CA MET A 18 -2.34 -6.54 -5.93
C MET A 18 -3.67 -7.17 -6.39
N GLY A 19 -4.77 -6.95 -5.66
CA GLY A 19 -6.12 -7.37 -6.06
C GLY A 19 -6.60 -6.66 -7.33
N ILE A 20 -6.29 -5.37 -7.48
CA ILE A 20 -6.57 -4.61 -8.70
C ILE A 20 -5.70 -5.15 -9.86
N GLY A 21 -4.42 -5.45 -9.61
CA GLY A 21 -3.53 -6.06 -10.60
C GLY A 21 -4.02 -7.42 -11.09
N LEU A 22 -4.54 -8.24 -10.17
CA LEU A 22 -5.14 -9.53 -10.49
C LEU A 22 -6.38 -9.34 -11.38
N PHE A 23 -7.23 -8.36 -11.06
CA PHE A 23 -8.45 -8.06 -11.81
C PHE A 23 -8.16 -7.60 -13.24
N PHE A 24 -7.13 -6.77 -13.43
CA PHE A 24 -6.72 -6.27 -14.75
C PHE A 24 -5.77 -7.23 -15.51
N HIS A 25 -5.50 -8.43 -14.96
CA HIS A 25 -4.50 -9.37 -15.47
C HIS A 25 -3.11 -8.72 -15.68
N ASN A 26 -2.85 -7.67 -14.88
CA ASN A 26 -1.65 -6.82 -14.91
C ASN A 26 -1.08 -6.74 -13.50
N MET A 27 -0.53 -7.88 -13.06
CA MET A 27 0.02 -8.06 -11.72
C MET A 27 1.17 -7.09 -11.43
N GLU A 28 1.97 -6.77 -12.44
CA GLU A 28 3.09 -5.82 -12.34
C GLU A 28 2.58 -4.41 -12.02
N ALA A 29 1.58 -3.91 -12.76
CA ALA A 29 1.01 -2.59 -12.53
C ALA A 29 0.28 -2.49 -11.19
N GLY A 30 -0.49 -3.52 -10.81
CA GLY A 30 -1.20 -3.53 -9.53
C GLY A 30 -0.26 -3.58 -8.33
N GLY A 31 0.81 -4.38 -8.41
CA GLY A 31 1.85 -4.45 -7.39
C GLY A 31 2.55 -3.10 -7.21
N THR A 32 2.94 -2.45 -8.31
CA THR A 32 3.58 -1.12 -8.26
C THR A 32 2.66 -0.05 -7.67
N VAL A 33 1.39 -0.04 -8.04
CA VAL A 33 0.40 0.92 -7.52
C VAL A 33 0.14 0.69 -6.02
N GLY A 34 -0.05 -0.57 -5.60
CA GLY A 34 -0.24 -0.91 -4.19
C GLY A 34 0.96 -0.59 -3.32
N PHE A 35 2.16 -0.86 -3.83
CA PHE A 35 3.41 -0.55 -3.14
C PHE A 35 3.64 0.96 -3.02
N GLY A 36 3.41 1.71 -4.11
CA GLY A 36 3.51 3.17 -4.12
C GLY A 36 2.54 3.83 -3.12
N LEU A 37 1.27 3.41 -3.12
CA LEU A 37 0.27 3.91 -2.16
C LEU A 37 0.57 3.51 -0.72
N GLY A 38 1.14 2.32 -0.51
CA GLY A 38 1.59 1.88 0.81
C GLY A 38 2.72 2.78 1.34
N ILE A 39 3.74 3.06 0.53
CA ILE A 39 4.84 3.95 0.93
C ILE A 39 4.32 5.37 1.16
N LEU A 40 3.45 5.88 0.28
CA LEU A 40 2.83 7.19 0.44
C LEU A 40 2.05 7.29 1.77
N SER A 41 1.27 6.26 2.11
CA SER A 41 0.55 6.18 3.39
C SER A 41 1.49 6.19 4.58
N ILE A 42 2.61 5.46 4.52
CA ILE A 42 3.62 5.49 5.59
C ILE A 42 4.22 6.90 5.72
N VAL A 43 4.61 7.52 4.61
CA VAL A 43 5.23 8.86 4.62
C VAL A 43 4.27 9.91 5.15
N LEU A 44 2.99 9.86 4.76
CA LEU A 44 1.95 10.76 5.27
C LEU A 44 1.69 10.55 6.76
N LEU A 45 1.53 9.29 7.20
CA LEU A 45 1.32 8.96 8.62
C LEU A 45 2.53 9.30 9.50
N ARG A 46 3.73 9.33 8.92
CA ARG A 46 4.98 9.68 9.61
C ARG A 46 5.27 11.19 9.60
N LYS A 47 4.58 11.96 8.74
CA LYS A 47 4.68 13.42 8.66
C LYS A 47 3.64 14.12 9.55
N ASP A 48 2.55 13.42 9.87
CA ASP A 48 1.47 13.92 10.75
C ASP A 48 1.78 13.78 12.25
N ASN A 49 2.87 13.08 12.62
CA ASN A 49 3.18 12.67 13.99
C ASN A 49 4.63 13.01 14.36
#